data_AF-A0A0F9QFP0-F1
#
_entry.id   AF-A0A0F9QFP0-F1
#
_cell.length_a   1.000
_cell.length_b   1.000
_cell.length_c   1.000
_cell.angle_alpha   90.00
_cell.angle_beta   90.00
_cell.angle_gamma   90.00
#
_symmetry.space_group_name_H-M   'P 1'
#
loop_
_entity.id
_entity.type
_entity.pdbx_description
1 polymer ?
#
loop_
_entity_poly.entity_id
_entity_poly.type
_entity_poly.pdbx_seq_one_letter_code
_entity_poly.pdbx_strand_id
1 'polypeptide(L)'
;MIKERDEDVFSALKDMAENVHLVSRNYNDELIGIDYYANLAILTDAELNELVRLWQLKIKTCHKEKLASQWMIIQIFLIIASAEYIALKSGGLIVETIAALLGIIAMIAMLEDKRVVKAKRNLKDAITVTQHLQNLHSDRHS
;
A
#
# COMPACT_ATOMS: atom_id res chain seq x y z
N MET A 1 -23.66 -24.90 15.22
CA MET A 1 -23.24 -23.51 15.48
C MET A 1 -22.07 -23.16 14.54
N ILE A 2 -22.29 -23.26 13.22
CA ILE A 2 -21.26 -23.14 12.17
C ILE A 2 -21.47 -21.84 11.36
N LYS A 3 -22.73 -21.38 11.24
CA LYS A 3 -23.12 -20.18 10.48
C LYS A 3 -22.48 -18.86 10.91
N GLU A 4 -22.16 -18.66 12.18
CA GLU A 4 -21.57 -17.38 12.65
C GLU A 4 -20.14 -17.17 12.15
N ARG A 5 -19.42 -18.24 11.77
CA ARG A 5 -18.04 -18.14 11.25
C ARG A 5 -17.98 -17.92 9.74
N ASP A 6 -19.05 -18.30 9.03
CA ASP A 6 -19.13 -18.32 7.56
C ASP A 6 -19.33 -16.89 6.99
N GLU A 7 -20.12 -16.04 7.66
CA GLU A 7 -20.34 -14.64 7.26
C GLU A 7 -19.15 -13.72 7.58
N ASP A 8 -18.36 -14.06 8.60
CA ASP A 8 -17.25 -13.21 9.07
C ASP A 8 -16.11 -13.12 8.05
N VAL A 9 -15.78 -14.21 7.36
CA VAL A 9 -14.61 -14.25 6.47
C VAL A 9 -14.84 -13.45 5.19
N PHE A 10 -15.99 -13.65 4.53
CA PHE A 10 -16.35 -12.86 3.35
C PHE A 10 -16.53 -11.38 3.70
N SER A 11 -17.27 -11.09 4.77
CA SER A 11 -17.54 -9.73 5.22
C SER A 11 -16.25 -8.98 5.57
N ALA A 12 -15.34 -9.60 6.33
CA ALA A 12 -14.08 -8.98 6.71
C ALA A 12 -13.14 -8.74 5.51
N LEU A 13 -13.09 -9.67 4.55
CA LEU A 13 -12.27 -9.48 3.33
C LEU A 13 -12.84 -8.42 2.40
N LYS A 14 -14.17 -8.36 2.30
CA LYS A 14 -14.86 -7.33 1.55
C LYS A 14 -14.66 -5.96 2.18
N ASP A 15 -14.91 -5.81 3.47
CA ASP A 15 -14.71 -4.56 4.21
C ASP A 15 -13.27 -4.08 4.07
N MET A 16 -12.30 -4.99 4.21
CA MET A 16 -10.90 -4.66 4.00
C MET A 16 -10.62 -4.22 2.55
N ALA A 17 -11.19 -4.89 1.54
CA ALA A 17 -11.00 -4.52 0.14
C ALA A 17 -11.61 -3.16 -0.21
N GLU A 18 -12.73 -2.81 0.42
CA GLU A 18 -13.45 -1.55 0.24
C GLU A 18 -12.83 -0.40 1.05
N ASN A 19 -12.15 -0.70 2.16
CA ASN A 19 -11.47 0.30 2.98
C ASN A 19 -10.21 0.83 2.28
N VAL A 20 -10.33 2.04 1.72
CA VAL A 20 -9.22 2.77 1.07
C VAL A 20 -8.18 3.19 2.11
N HIS A 21 -8.61 3.52 3.33
CA HIS A 21 -7.70 3.79 4.42
C HIS A 21 -7.25 2.46 5.01
N LEU A 22 -6.03 2.06 4.68
CA LEU A 22 -5.43 0.84 5.22
C LEU A 22 -5.20 1.04 6.73
N VAL A 23 -6.21 0.66 7.53
CA VAL A 23 -6.24 0.79 8.98
C VAL A 23 -5.37 -0.33 9.56
N SER A 24 -4.28 0.07 10.23
CA SER A 24 -3.41 -0.77 11.06
C SER A 24 -2.73 -1.99 10.39
N ARG A 25 -1.40 -2.05 10.51
CA ARG A 25 -0.60 -3.24 10.17
C ARG A 25 -1.09 -4.48 10.91
N ASN A 26 -1.51 -4.32 12.17
CA ASN A 26 -1.92 -5.44 13.00
C ASN A 26 -3.18 -6.11 12.46
N TYR A 27 -4.13 -5.32 11.98
CA TYR A 27 -5.39 -5.82 11.42
C TYR A 27 -5.16 -6.55 10.10
N ASN A 28 -4.29 -6.04 9.22
CA ASN A 28 -3.93 -6.73 7.98
C ASN A 28 -3.16 -8.04 8.23
N ASP A 29 -2.18 -8.02 9.14
CA ASP A 29 -1.37 -9.20 9.44
C ASP A 29 -2.22 -10.30 10.12
N GLU A 30 -3.21 -9.92 10.94
CA GLU A 30 -4.20 -10.83 11.54
C GLU A 30 -5.14 -11.42 10.46
N LEU A 31 -5.65 -10.59 9.55
CA LEU A 31 -6.56 -11.00 8.47
C LEU A 31 -5.85 -11.73 7.30
N ILE A 32 -4.53 -11.64 7.18
CA ILE A 32 -3.71 -12.41 6.21
C ILE A 32 -3.10 -13.65 6.91
N GLY A 33 -3.23 -13.76 8.22
CA GLY A 33 -2.64 -14.80 9.07
C GLY A 33 -3.23 -16.20 8.91
N ILE A 34 -2.83 -17.13 9.77
CA ILE A 34 -3.07 -18.59 9.64
C ILE A 34 -4.57 -18.95 9.50
N ASP A 35 -5.47 -18.18 10.09
CA ASP A 35 -6.93 -18.41 10.01
C ASP A 35 -7.54 -17.94 8.67
N TYR A 36 -6.89 -17.03 7.95
CA TYR A 36 -7.32 -16.54 6.64
C TYR A 36 -7.32 -17.65 5.60
N TYR A 37 -6.16 -18.27 5.37
CA TYR A 37 -6.00 -19.32 4.35
C TYR A 37 -6.80 -20.58 4.66
N ALA A 38 -6.97 -20.89 5.94
CA ALA A 38 -7.73 -22.07 6.38
C ALA A 38 -9.23 -21.96 6.05
N ASN A 39 -9.80 -20.74 6.04
CA ASN A 39 -11.24 -20.55 5.89
C ASN A 39 -11.66 -20.15 4.46
N LEU A 40 -10.73 -19.86 3.54
CA LEU A 40 -11.06 -19.53 2.15
C LEU A 40 -11.80 -20.69 1.43
N ALA A 41 -11.58 -21.94 1.86
CA ALA A 41 -12.26 -23.10 1.31
C ALA A 41 -13.79 -23.09 1.52
N ILE A 42 -14.29 -22.26 2.45
CA ILE A 42 -15.71 -22.16 2.82
C ILE A 42 -16.47 -21.20 1.89
N LEU A 43 -15.77 -20.29 1.19
CA LEU A 43 -16.38 -19.30 0.30
C LEU A 43 -17.14 -19.96 -0.85
N THR A 44 -18.29 -19.41 -1.25
CA THR A 44 -18.96 -19.80 -2.50
C THR A 44 -18.24 -19.22 -3.72
N ASP A 45 -18.47 -19.80 -4.92
CA ASP A 45 -17.82 -19.29 -6.14
C ASP A 45 -18.27 -17.86 -6.49
N ALA A 46 -19.48 -17.46 -6.11
CA ALA A 46 -19.96 -16.08 -6.28
C ALA A 46 -19.20 -15.10 -5.38
N GLU A 47 -19.01 -15.45 -4.11
CA GLU A 47 -18.24 -14.65 -3.15
C GLU A 47 -16.76 -14.58 -3.52
N LEU A 48 -16.18 -15.69 -3.96
CA LEU A 48 -14.80 -15.77 -4.41
C LEU A 48 -14.55 -14.84 -5.62
N ASN A 49 -15.43 -14.86 -6.61
CA ASN A 49 -15.35 -13.98 -7.78
C ASN A 49 -15.47 -12.49 -7.40
N GLU A 50 -16.38 -12.16 -6.50
CA GLU A 50 -16.54 -10.78 -6.02
C GLU A 50 -15.30 -10.31 -5.24
N LEU A 51 -14.74 -11.16 -4.37
CA LEU A 51 -13.49 -10.85 -3.67
C LEU A 51 -12.33 -10.65 -4.65
N VAL A 52 -12.15 -11.51 -5.65
CA VAL A 52 -11.10 -11.32 -6.67
C VAL A 52 -11.26 -9.96 -7.35
N ARG A 53 -12.49 -9.58 -7.74
CA ARG A 53 -12.77 -8.29 -8.37
C ARG A 53 -12.42 -7.11 -7.46
N LEU A 54 -12.84 -7.15 -6.20
CA LEU A 54 -12.59 -6.08 -5.22
C LEU A 54 -11.10 -5.94 -4.91
N TRP A 55 -10.38 -7.04 -4.72
CA TRP A 55 -8.95 -7.01 -4.42
C TRP A 55 -8.11 -6.58 -5.64
N GLN A 56 -8.52 -6.91 -6.86
CA GLN A 56 -7.90 -6.34 -8.07
C GLN A 56 -8.11 -4.81 -8.17
N LEU A 57 -9.29 -4.32 -7.80
CA LEU A 57 -9.54 -2.87 -7.73
C LEU A 57 -8.64 -2.23 -6.67
N LYS A 58 -8.51 -2.86 -5.50
CA LYS A 58 -7.63 -2.41 -4.43
C LYS A 58 -6.16 -2.35 -4.84
N ILE A 59 -5.66 -3.33 -5.60
CA ILE A 59 -4.30 -3.30 -6.17
C ILE A 59 -4.10 -2.02 -7.01
N LYS A 60 -5.06 -1.67 -7.88
CA LYS A 60 -4.97 -0.46 -8.71
C LYS A 60 -4.91 0.79 -7.85
N THR A 61 -5.70 0.85 -6.78
CA THR A 61 -5.70 1.98 -5.83
C THR A 61 -4.36 2.08 -5.09
N CYS A 62 -3.87 0.98 -4.50
CA CYS A 62 -2.58 0.95 -3.81
C CYS A 62 -1.41 1.30 -4.74
N HIS A 63 -1.50 0.92 -6.03
CA HIS A 63 -0.50 1.30 -7.03
C HIS A 63 -0.48 2.81 -7.28
N LYS A 64 -1.66 3.44 -7.40
CA LYS A 64 -1.78 4.90 -7.51
C LYS A 64 -1.24 5.61 -6.27
N GLU A 65 -1.55 5.11 -5.07
CA GLU A 65 -1.04 5.68 -3.82
C GLU A 65 0.48 5.58 -3.70
N LYS A 66 1.06 4.45 -4.11
CA LYS A 66 2.52 4.29 -4.17
C LYS A 66 3.14 5.29 -5.13
N LEU A 67 2.59 5.44 -6.34
CA LEU A 67 3.09 6.40 -7.33
C LEU A 67 2.94 7.84 -6.85
N ALA A 68 1.80 8.21 -6.26
CA ALA A 68 1.58 9.53 -5.68
C ALA A 68 2.58 9.84 -4.55
N SER A 69 2.85 8.85 -3.69
CA SER A 69 3.85 8.98 -2.62
C SER A 69 5.26 9.16 -3.17
N GLN A 70 5.63 8.42 -4.23
CA GLN A 70 6.92 8.59 -4.89
C GLN A 70 7.02 9.93 -5.64
N TRP A 71 5.93 10.38 -6.25
CA TRP A 71 5.87 11.64 -6.98
C TRP A 71 6.05 12.85 -6.04
N MET A 72 5.49 12.78 -4.83
CA MET A 72 5.69 13.80 -3.79
C MET A 72 7.18 13.99 -3.44
N ILE A 73 7.98 12.92 -3.42
CA ILE A 73 9.44 12.99 -3.21
C ILE A 73 10.10 13.78 -4.34
N ILE A 74 9.74 13.49 -5.59
CA ILE A 74 10.28 14.19 -6.76
C ILE A 74 9.94 15.68 -6.70
N GLN A 75 8.70 16.02 -6.34
CA GLN A 75 8.30 17.42 -6.19
C GLN A 75 9.13 18.16 -5.15
N ILE A 76 9.37 17.55 -3.98
CA ILE A 76 10.19 18.18 -2.95
C ILE A 76 11.65 18.30 -3.38
N PHE A 77 12.19 17.31 -4.10
CA PHE A 77 13.52 17.41 -4.68
C PHE A 77 13.64 18.59 -5.66
N LEU A 78 12.65 18.78 -6.55
CA LEU A 78 12.61 19.91 -7.48
C LEU A 78 12.55 21.26 -6.76
N ILE A 79 11.81 21.34 -5.64
CA ILE A 79 11.72 22.56 -4.82
C ILE A 79 13.09 22.89 -4.21
N ILE A 80 13.77 21.90 -3.62
CA ILE A 80 15.10 22.07 -3.02
C ILE A 80 16.11 22.53 -4.10
N ALA A 81 16.17 21.82 -5.22
CA ALA A 81 17.07 22.17 -6.32
C ALA A 81 16.81 23.58 -6.89
N SER A 82 15.55 23.99 -6.96
CA SER A 82 15.18 25.34 -7.40
C SER A 82 15.61 26.42 -6.39
N ALA A 83 15.48 26.14 -5.09
CA ALA A 83 15.93 27.05 -4.04
C ALA A 83 17.46 27.22 -4.05
N GLU A 84 18.21 26.13 -4.22
CA GLU A 84 19.67 26.17 -4.37
C GLU A 84 20.11 26.98 -5.60
N TYR A 85 19.44 26.78 -6.74
CA TYR A 85 19.72 27.53 -7.96
C TYR A 85 19.54 29.05 -7.76
N ILE A 86 18.46 29.47 -7.06
CA ILE A 86 18.22 30.87 -6.74
C ILE A 86 19.27 31.41 -5.77
N ALA A 87 19.64 30.63 -4.74
CA ALA A 87 20.65 31.03 -3.75
C ALA A 87 22.02 31.29 -4.40
N LEU A 88 22.44 30.41 -5.33
CA LEU A 88 23.68 30.55 -6.09
C LEU A 88 23.73 31.85 -6.90
N LYS A 89 22.61 32.22 -7.53
CA LYS A 89 22.50 33.50 -8.27
C LYS A 89 22.55 34.72 -7.36
N SER A 90 22.25 34.57 -6.08
CA SER A 90 22.24 35.65 -5.09
C SER A 90 23.56 35.81 -4.30
N GLY A 91 24.57 34.95 -4.52
CA GLY A 91 25.92 35.09 -3.94
C GLY A 91 26.08 34.62 -2.48
N GLY A 92 25.18 33.77 -1.99
CA GLY A 92 25.13 33.33 -0.59
C GLY A 92 25.97 32.08 -0.27
N LEU A 93 27.30 32.20 -0.21
CA LEU A 93 28.23 31.06 -0.03
C LEU A 93 27.97 30.18 1.22
N ILE A 94 27.51 30.78 2.33
CA ILE A 94 27.23 30.06 3.60
C ILE A 94 25.85 29.37 3.57
N VAL A 95 24.90 29.94 2.82
CA VAL A 95 23.54 29.40 2.67
C VAL A 95 23.58 28.11 1.85
N GLU A 96 24.46 28.04 0.85
CA GLU A 96 24.64 26.89 -0.04
C GLU A 96 25.09 25.62 0.71
N THR A 97 26.04 25.72 1.64
CA THR A 97 26.57 24.55 2.35
C THR A 97 25.57 23.97 3.35
N ILE A 98 24.82 24.84 4.03
CA ILE A 98 23.78 24.43 4.98
C ILE A 98 22.56 23.87 4.23
N ALA A 99 22.18 24.47 3.10
CA ALA A 99 21.08 23.99 2.26
C ALA A 99 21.35 22.59 1.69
N ALA A 100 22.57 22.32 1.20
CA ALA A 100 22.94 21.01 0.67
C ALA A 100 22.87 19.90 1.75
N LEU A 101 23.35 20.16 2.96
CA LEU A 101 23.26 19.22 4.09
C LEU A 101 21.81 18.97 4.51
N LEU A 102 20.99 20.02 4.61
CA LEU A 102 19.56 19.89 4.92
C LEU A 102 18.79 19.17 3.80
N GLY A 103 19.17 19.39 2.53
CA GLY A 103 18.59 18.72 1.37
C GLY A 103 18.83 17.22 1.37
N ILE A 104 20.04 16.78 1.74
CA ILE A 104 20.37 15.35 1.88
C ILE A 104 19.59 14.71 3.05
N ILE A 105 19.52 15.38 4.20
CA ILE A 105 18.78 14.89 5.38
C ILE A 105 17.28 14.78 5.07
N ALA A 106 16.71 15.79 4.38
CA ALA A 106 15.33 15.78 3.93
C ALA A 106 15.07 14.62 2.94
N MET A 107 16.00 14.36 2.00
CA MET A 107 15.90 13.24 1.07
C MET A 107 15.87 11.88 1.78
N ILE A 108 16.76 11.68 2.76
CA ILE A 108 16.82 10.45 3.55
C ILE A 108 15.52 10.27 4.36
N ALA A 109 15.07 11.33 5.05
CA ALA A 109 13.82 11.31 5.81
C ALA A 109 12.57 11.04 4.94
N MET A 110 12.60 11.46 3.67
CA MET A 110 11.51 11.22 2.72
C MET A 110 11.52 9.81 2.11
N LEU A 111 12.69 9.23 1.89
CA LEU A 111 12.81 7.82 1.48
C LEU A 111 12.33 6.86 2.58
N GLU A 112 12.56 7.25 3.84
CA GLU A 112 12.06 6.57 5.03
C GLU A 112 10.64 7.03 5.45
N ASP A 113 10.00 7.90 4.66
CA ASP A 113 8.66 8.38 5.00
C ASP A 113 7.72 7.17 5.16
N LYS A 114 7.13 7.09 6.35
CA LYS A 114 6.16 6.07 6.74
C LYS A 114 5.06 5.91 5.69
N ARG A 115 4.72 6.97 4.95
CA ARG A 115 3.76 6.95 3.83
C ARG A 115 4.21 6.06 2.68
N VAL A 116 5.46 6.19 2.22
CA VAL A 116 6.01 5.43 1.10
C VAL A 116 6.18 3.96 1.48
N VAL A 117 6.69 3.71 2.68
CA VAL A 117 6.85 2.36 3.22
C VAL A 117 5.47 1.69 3.37
N LYS A 118 4.49 2.40 3.94
CA LYS A 118 3.11 1.90 4.08
C LYS A 118 2.48 1.60 2.73
N ALA A 119 2.58 2.50 1.75
CA ALA A 119 2.02 2.30 0.41
C ALA A 119 2.64 1.08 -0.32
N LYS A 120 3.97 0.90 -0.23
CA LYS A 120 4.65 -0.28 -0.80
C LYS A 120 4.18 -1.58 -0.14
N ARG A 121 4.00 -1.58 1.18
CA ARG A 121 3.57 -2.75 1.95
C ARG A 121 2.14 -3.13 1.61
N ASN A 122 1.22 -2.16 1.66
CA ASN A 122 -0.19 -2.37 1.33
C ASN A 122 -0.39 -2.94 -0.08
N LEU A 123 0.41 -2.47 -1.05
CA LEU A 123 0.39 -3.02 -2.40
C LEU A 123 0.85 -4.49 -2.41
N LYS A 124 1.90 -4.84 -1.67
CA LYS A 124 2.39 -6.21 -1.57
C LYS A 124 1.34 -7.13 -0.94
N ASP A 125 0.68 -6.68 0.12
CA ASP A 125 -0.35 -7.44 0.83
C ASP A 125 -1.55 -7.69 -0.10
N ALA A 126 -2.01 -6.65 -0.82
CA ALA A 126 -3.11 -6.78 -1.79
C ALA A 126 -2.79 -7.73 -2.95
N ILE A 127 -1.55 -7.71 -3.46
CA ILE A 127 -1.08 -8.66 -4.47
C ILE A 127 -1.11 -10.09 -3.92
N THR A 128 -0.59 -10.28 -2.71
CA THR A 128 -0.52 -11.61 -2.07
C THR A 128 -1.91 -12.22 -1.89
N VAL A 129 -2.86 -11.44 -1.36
CA VAL A 129 -4.26 -11.86 -1.19
C VAL A 129 -4.89 -12.22 -2.54
N THR A 130 -4.74 -11.35 -3.55
CA THR A 130 -5.32 -11.60 -4.87
C THR A 130 -4.78 -12.89 -5.48
N GLN A 131 -3.46 -13.13 -5.36
CA GLN A 131 -2.83 -14.31 -5.92
C GLN A 131 -3.31 -15.59 -5.25
N HIS A 132 -3.55 -15.57 -3.94
CA HIS A 132 -4.14 -16.71 -3.24
C HIS A 132 -5.60 -16.97 -3.63
N LEU A 133 -6.42 -15.92 -3.74
CA LEU A 133 -7.80 -16.06 -4.22
C LEU A 133 -7.85 -16.62 -5.65
N GLN A 134 -6.92 -16.18 -6.51
CA GLN A 134 -6.80 -16.70 -7.88
C GLN A 134 -6.38 -18.17 -7.92
N ASN A 135 -5.38 -18.57 -7.12
CA ASN A 135 -4.96 -19.96 -7.03
C ASN A 135 -6.12 -20.85 -6.56
N LEU A 136 -6.85 -20.44 -5.52
CA LEU A 136 -8.02 -21.18 -5.04
C LEU A 136 -9.12 -21.28 -6.12
N HIS A 137 -9.34 -20.19 -6.86
CA HIS A 137 -10.31 -20.18 -7.95
C HIS A 137 -9.91 -21.14 -9.08
N SER A 138 -8.62 -21.19 -9.43
CA SER A 138 -8.09 -22.16 -10.39
C SER A 138 -8.22 -23.59 -9.89
N ASP A 139 -7.88 -23.87 -8.63
CA ASP A 139 -7.96 -25.21 -8.05
C ASP A 139 -9.39 -25.77 -8.00
N ARG A 140 -10.40 -24.91 -7.88
CA ARG A 140 -11.82 -25.32 -7.87
C ARG A 140 -12.42 -25.58 -9.25
N HIS A 141 -11.80 -25.05 -10.30
CA HIS A 141 -12.28 -25.19 -11.69
C HIS A 141 -11.32 -26.01 -12.57
N SER A 142 -10.33 -26.66 -11.96
CA SER A 142 -9.43 -27.66 -12.58
C SER A 142 -9.99 -29.06 -12.41
#